data_AF-A0A0W7YBJ6-F1
#
_entry.id   AF-A0A0W7YBJ6-F1
#
_cell.length_a   1.000
_cell.length_b   1.000
_cell.length_c   1.000
_cell.angle_alpha   90.00
_cell.angle_beta   90.00
_cell.angle_gamma   90.00
#
_symmetry.space_group_name_H-M   'P 1'
#
loop_
_entity.id
_entity.type
_entity.pdbx_description
1 polymer ?
#
loop_
_entity_poly.entity_id
_entity_poly.type
_entity_poly.pdbx_seq_one_letter_code
_entity_poly.pdbx_strand_id
1 'polypeptide(L)'
;MYNMIECPCQSCGSISSLKYMERVDLNREDVVLCSECYRHFKGYGYTPESLNKSYKLIYCDKCNRPHTKVDIYKIGKNNLCLICEQIVKKNGKLEKNIKSDEKEIDKHNPNTESSFGFKHLISYIVLIIWVIWMVSGILR
;
A
#
# COMPACT_ATOMS: atom_id res chain seq x y z
N MET A 1 -4.81 -8.74 -17.09
CA MET A 1 -6.17 -9.02 -16.59
C MET A 1 -6.23 -8.55 -15.14
N TYR A 2 -7.11 -7.62 -14.80
CA TYR A 2 -7.35 -7.24 -13.41
C TYR A 2 -8.25 -8.31 -12.80
N ASN A 3 -7.82 -8.96 -11.72
CA ASN A 3 -8.72 -9.80 -10.94
C ASN A 3 -9.82 -8.88 -10.40
N MET A 4 -11.06 -9.06 -10.88
CA MET A 4 -12.20 -8.36 -10.31
C MET A 4 -12.38 -8.85 -8.88
N ILE A 5 -12.47 -7.91 -7.94
CA ILE A 5 -12.68 -8.23 -6.54
C ILE A 5 -14.17 -8.53 -6.39
N GLU A 6 -14.46 -9.79 -6.11
CA GLU A 6 -15.81 -10.24 -5.78
C GLU A 6 -16.08 -9.98 -4.30
N CYS A 7 -17.25 -9.43 -4.01
CA CYS A 7 -17.70 -9.16 -2.66
C CYS A 7 -19.11 -9.76 -2.49
N PRO A 8 -19.45 -10.35 -1.33
CA PRO A 8 -20.82 -10.68 -1.01
C PRO A 8 -21.58 -9.44 -0.54
N CYS A 9 -22.85 -9.32 -0.96
CA CYS A 9 -23.81 -8.38 -0.40
C CYS A 9 -24.01 -8.66 1.09
N GLN A 10 -24.00 -7.63 1.93
CA GLN A 10 -24.11 -7.81 3.37
C GLN A 10 -25.53 -8.03 3.87
N SER A 11 -26.54 -7.74 3.05
CA SER A 11 -27.93 -8.12 3.35
C SER A 11 -28.21 -9.54 2.87
N CYS A 12 -28.21 -9.81 1.56
CA CYS A 12 -28.65 -11.09 1.00
C CYS A 12 -27.52 -12.09 0.66
N GLY A 13 -26.25 -11.74 0.85
CA GLY A 13 -25.11 -12.62 0.56
C GLY A 13 -24.76 -12.81 -0.92
N SER A 14 -25.50 -12.21 -1.86
CA SER A 14 -25.23 -12.36 -3.29
C SER A 14 -23.83 -11.86 -3.66
N ILE A 15 -23.08 -12.65 -4.42
CA ILE A 15 -21.71 -12.32 -4.81
C ILE A 15 -21.74 -11.57 -6.14
N SER A 16 -21.07 -10.42 -6.18
CA SER A 16 -20.88 -9.64 -7.40
C SER A 16 -19.55 -8.89 -7.36
N SER A 17 -19.12 -8.36 -8.50
CA SER A 17 -17.95 -7.50 -8.56
C SER A 17 -18.21 -6.22 -7.76
N LEU A 18 -17.24 -5.81 -6.95
CA LEU A 18 -17.32 -4.63 -6.09
C LEU A 18 -17.69 -3.35 -6.86
N LYS A 19 -17.33 -3.27 -8.15
CA LYS A 19 -17.69 -2.16 -9.03
C LYS A 19 -19.20 -1.94 -9.16
N TYR A 20 -20.00 -3.00 -8.98
CA TYR A 20 -21.45 -2.97 -9.11
C TYR A 20 -22.17 -2.98 -7.75
N MET A 21 -21.43 -2.81 -6.66
CA MET A 21 -21.98 -2.76 -5.32
C MET A 21 -21.95 -1.34 -4.76
N GLU A 22 -23.01 -1.00 -4.04
CA GLU A 22 -23.21 0.32 -3.45
C GLU A 22 -22.80 0.30 -1.99
N ARG A 23 -22.16 1.38 -1.55
CA ARG A 23 -21.75 1.58 -0.16
C ARG A 23 -22.72 2.49 0.56
N VAL A 24 -23.06 2.12 1.77
CA VAL A 24 -24.06 2.83 2.57
C VAL A 24 -23.59 2.88 4.01
N ASP A 25 -23.63 4.06 4.62
CA ASP A 25 -23.39 4.20 6.06
C ASP A 25 -24.67 3.81 6.81
N LEU A 26 -24.60 2.70 7.55
CA LEU A 26 -25.69 2.16 8.37
C LEU A 26 -25.17 2.01 9.79
N ASN A 27 -25.73 2.78 10.72
CA ASN A 27 -25.35 2.78 12.14
C ASN A 27 -23.83 3.00 12.39
N ARG A 28 -23.18 3.85 11.57
CA ARG A 28 -21.73 4.12 11.60
C ARG A 28 -20.87 2.96 11.10
N GLU A 29 -21.48 1.99 10.42
CA GLU A 29 -20.77 0.93 9.71
C GLU A 29 -20.87 1.16 8.20
N ASP A 30 -19.75 1.02 7.49
CA ASP A 30 -19.72 1.07 6.02
C ASP A 30 -20.20 -0.28 5.48
N VAL A 31 -21.42 -0.28 4.93
CA VAL A 31 -22.13 -1.46 4.49
C VAL A 31 -22.15 -1.55 2.96
N VAL A 32 -21.81 -2.72 2.42
CA VAL A 32 -21.81 -3.01 0.99
C VAL A 32 -23.06 -3.81 0.61
N LEU A 33 -23.87 -3.24 -0.27
CA LEU A 33 -25.12 -3.83 -0.75
C LEU A 33 -25.09 -4.10 -2.25
N CYS A 34 -25.74 -5.20 -2.67
CA CYS A 34 -26.08 -5.39 -4.08
C CYS A 34 -27.10 -4.34 -4.52
N SER A 35 -27.23 -4.14 -5.83
CA SER A 35 -28.11 -3.10 -6.40
C SER A 35 -29.57 -3.23 -5.97
N GLU A 36 -30.07 -4.46 -5.75
CA GLU A 36 -31.43 -4.70 -5.29
C GLU A 36 -31.62 -4.32 -3.82
N CYS A 37 -30.71 -4.77 -2.94
CA CYS A 37 -30.76 -4.43 -1.52
C CYS A 37 -30.57 -2.93 -1.29
N TYR A 38 -29.71 -2.29 -2.07
CA TYR A 38 -29.53 -0.84 -2.05
C TYR A 38 -30.81 -0.10 -2.47
N ARG A 39 -31.47 -0.56 -3.54
CA ARG A 39 -32.74 0.04 -4.01
C ARG A 39 -33.82 -0.09 -2.95
N HIS A 40 -33.91 -1.25 -2.27
CA HIS A 40 -34.84 -1.45 -1.17
C HIS A 40 -34.52 -0.51 0.01
N PHE A 41 -33.25 -0.42 0.41
CA PHE A 41 -32.81 0.48 1.47
C PHE A 41 -33.15 1.94 1.17
N LYS A 42 -32.87 2.42 -0.06
CA LYS A 42 -33.18 3.79 -0.46
C LYS A 42 -34.69 4.07 -0.45
N GLY A 43 -35.52 3.06 -0.73
CA GLY A 43 -36.98 3.20 -0.76
C GLY A 43 -37.63 3.15 0.62
N TYR A 44 -37.14 2.29 1.51
CA TYR A 44 -37.81 1.95 2.77
C TYR A 44 -37.02 2.27 4.03
N GLY A 45 -35.74 2.63 3.92
CA GLY A 45 -34.86 2.93 5.05
C GLY A 45 -34.29 1.70 5.77
N TYR A 46 -34.55 0.49 5.27
CA TYR A 46 -34.03 -0.76 5.82
C TYR A 46 -33.66 -1.76 4.72
N THR A 47 -32.83 -2.76 5.02
CA THR A 47 -32.46 -3.82 4.08
C THR A 47 -33.39 -5.03 4.18
N PRO A 48 -33.65 -5.79 3.10
CA PRO A 48 -34.59 -6.93 3.11
C PRO A 48 -34.26 -7.98 4.17
N GLU A 49 -32.97 -8.30 4.31
CA GLU A 49 -32.46 -9.10 5.42
C GLU A 49 -31.73 -8.20 6.41
N SER A 50 -31.94 -8.47 7.71
CA SER A 50 -31.24 -7.79 8.80
C SER A 50 -29.74 -7.95 8.65
N LEU A 51 -29.00 -6.85 8.77
CA LEU A 51 -27.54 -6.84 8.78
C LEU A 51 -27.03 -7.46 10.08
N ASN A 52 -27.06 -8.79 10.16
CA ASN A 52 -26.70 -9.53 11.37
C ASN A 52 -25.21 -9.92 11.40
N LYS A 53 -24.43 -9.43 10.43
CA LYS A 53 -23.00 -9.70 10.32
C LYS A 53 -22.23 -8.43 10.65
N SER A 54 -21.83 -8.29 11.92
CA SER A 54 -20.78 -7.33 12.28
C SER A 54 -19.50 -7.77 11.58
N TYR A 55 -19.04 -7.00 10.59
CA TYR A 55 -17.79 -7.31 9.92
C TYR A 55 -16.64 -6.81 10.78
N LYS A 56 -15.74 -7.74 11.11
CA LYS A 56 -14.50 -7.41 11.80
C LYS A 56 -13.72 -6.37 10.99
N LEU A 57 -13.53 -5.19 11.57
CA LEU A 57 -12.67 -4.16 11.00
C LEU A 57 -11.24 -4.70 10.87
N ILE A 58 -10.65 -4.45 9.71
CA ILE A 58 -9.26 -4.77 9.41
C ILE A 58 -8.54 -3.45 9.19
N TYR A 59 -7.43 -3.26 9.90
CA TYR A 59 -6.64 -2.04 9.79
C TYR A 59 -5.67 -2.16 8.63
N CYS A 60 -5.52 -1.06 7.87
CA CYS A 60 -4.45 -0.99 6.89
C CYS A 60 -3.11 -0.86 7.60
N ASP A 61 -2.17 -1.76 7.32
CA ASP A 61 -0.83 -1.80 7.96
C ASP A 61 0.02 -0.56 7.67
N LYS A 62 -0.36 0.26 6.67
CA LYS A 62 0.41 1.44 6.25
C LYS A 62 -0.17 2.77 6.74
N CYS A 63 -1.49 2.93 6.78
CA CYS A 63 -2.13 4.17 7.24
C CYS A 63 -2.90 4.01 8.56
N ASN A 64 -2.96 2.80 9.10
CA ASN A 64 -3.67 2.42 10.32
C ASN A 64 -5.15 2.85 10.36
N ARG A 65 -5.77 3.08 9.19
CA ARG A 65 -7.20 3.37 9.09
C ARG A 65 -8.01 2.07 9.14
N PRO A 66 -9.15 2.06 9.84
CA PRO A 66 -10.04 0.91 9.85
C PRO A 66 -10.75 0.78 8.50
N HIS A 67 -10.83 -0.44 7.99
CA HIS A 67 -11.46 -0.78 6.73
C HIS A 67 -12.22 -2.10 6.87
N THR A 68 -13.17 -2.34 5.98
CA THR A 68 -13.78 -3.67 5.87
C THR A 68 -12.87 -4.60 5.08
N LYS A 69 -13.09 -5.93 5.17
CA LYS A 69 -12.33 -6.92 4.38
C LYS A 69 -12.36 -6.63 2.87
N VAL A 70 -13.40 -5.93 2.41
CA VAL A 70 -13.62 -5.58 1.01
C VAL A 70 -12.62 -4.53 0.51
N ASP A 71 -12.11 -3.68 1.42
CA ASP A 71 -11.19 -2.58 1.11
C ASP A 71 -9.72 -2.92 1.35
N ILE A 72 -9.44 -4.13 1.83
CA ILE A 72 -8.09 -4.55 2.20
C ILE A 72 -7.51 -5.50 1.15
N TYR A 73 -6.40 -5.05 0.58
CA TYR A 73 -5.59 -5.74 -0.39
C TYR A 73 -4.41 -6.40 0.30
N LYS A 74 -4.26 -7.71 0.11
CA LYS A 74 -3.14 -8.45 0.69
C LYS A 74 -1.96 -8.47 -0.28
N ILE A 75 -0.86 -7.79 0.09
CA ILE A 75 0.41 -7.82 -0.65
C ILE A 75 1.46 -8.47 0.24
N GLY A 76 1.84 -9.72 -0.08
CA GLY A 76 2.72 -10.51 0.78
C GLY A 76 2.07 -10.77 2.15
N LYS A 77 2.71 -10.28 3.22
CA LYS A 77 2.18 -10.37 4.59
C LYS A 77 1.34 -9.15 5.01
N ASN A 78 1.27 -8.10 4.18
CA ASN A 78 0.66 -6.84 4.56
C ASN A 78 -0.77 -6.69 4.03
N ASN A 79 -1.64 -6.12 4.87
CA ASN A 79 -3.00 -5.68 4.59
C ASN A 79 -2.99 -4.19 4.26
N LEU A 80 -3.25 -3.84 3.01
CA LEU A 80 -3.17 -2.46 2.53
C LEU A 80 -4.52 -1.99 2.02
N CYS A 81 -4.93 -0.76 2.35
CA CYS A 81 -6.08 -0.16 1.68
C CYS A 81 -5.75 0.13 0.21
N LEU A 82 -6.77 0.33 -0.64
CA LEU A 82 -6.60 0.60 -2.07
C LEU A 82 -5.54 1.69 -2.35
N ILE A 83 -5.59 2.81 -1.63
CA ILE A 83 -4.66 3.93 -1.82
C ILE A 83 -3.23 3.51 -1.47
N CYS A 84 -3.06 2.83 -0.33
CA CYS A 84 -1.75 2.37 0.12
C CYS A 84 -1.17 1.29 -0.80
N GLU A 85 -2.03 0.43 -1.34
CA GLU A 85 -1.68 -0.58 -2.34
C GLU A 85 -1.13 0.07 -3.63
N GLN A 86 -1.83 1.07 -4.16
CA GLN A 86 -1.40 1.78 -5.37
C GLN A 86 -0.05 2.48 -5.18
N ILE A 87 0.16 3.11 -4.03
CA ILE A 87 1.44 3.76 -3.68
C ILE A 87 2.57 2.73 -3.63
N VAL A 88 2.34 1.60 -2.95
CA VAL A 88 3.34 0.51 -2.85
C VAL A 88 3.67 -0.06 -4.23
N LYS A 89 2.67 -0.30 -5.08
CA LYS A 89 2.88 -0.79 -6.45
C LYS A 89 3.63 0.20 -7.34
N LYS A 90 3.32 1.49 -7.24
CA LYS A 90 3.99 2.54 -8.01
C LYS A 90 5.47 2.66 -7.60
N ASN A 91 5.75 2.65 -6.30
CA ASN A 91 7.12 2.72 -5.79
C ASN A 91 7.92 1.44 -6.11
N GLY A 92 7.30 0.25 -6.00
CA GLY A 92 7.95 -1.01 -6.36
C GLY A 92 8.22 -1.17 -7.86
N LYS A 93 7.50 -0.46 -8.73
CA LYS A 93 7.83 -0.37 -10.17
C LYS A 93 9.00 0.57 -10.44
N LEU A 94 9.07 1.70 -9.73
CA LEU A 94 10.19 2.64 -9.81
C LEU A 94 11.51 1.94 -9.44
N GLU A 95 11.54 1.16 -8.36
CA GLU A 95 12.74 0.40 -7.97
C GLU A 95 13.16 -0.66 -9.00
N LYS A 96 12.21 -1.25 -9.73
CA LYS A 96 12.52 -2.23 -10.78
C LYS A 96 13.06 -1.58 -12.05
N ASN A 97 12.55 -0.41 -12.42
CA ASN A 97 13.07 0.33 -13.56
C ASN A 97 14.49 0.83 -13.28
N ILE A 98 14.77 1.34 -12.08
CA ILE A 98 16.12 1.76 -11.68
C ILE A 98 17.12 0.60 -11.76
N LYS A 99 16.72 -0.61 -11.31
CA LYS A 99 17.57 -1.83 -11.42
C LYS A 99 17.72 -2.37 -12.85
N SER A 100 16.77 -2.10 -13.72
CA SER A 100 16.84 -2.48 -15.14
C SER A 100 17.72 -1.50 -15.92
N ASP A 101 17.63 -0.21 -15.61
CA ASP A 101 18.49 0.83 -16.17
C ASP A 101 19.95 0.63 -15.73
N GLU A 102 20.21 0.20 -14.48
CA GLU A 102 21.54 -0.23 -14.04
C GLU A 102 22.10 -1.42 -14.85
N LYS A 103 21.24 -2.30 -15.38
CA LYS A 103 21.67 -3.45 -16.20
C LYS A 103 21.86 -3.15 -17.68
N GLU A 104 21.22 -2.10 -18.22
CA GLU A 104 21.43 -1.67 -19.62
C GLU A 104 22.63 -0.73 -19.78
N ILE A 105 23.03 -0.02 -18.72
CA ILE A 105 24.25 0.80 -18.73
C ILE A 105 25.53 -0.07 -18.80
N ASP A 106 25.47 -1.34 -18.40
CA ASP A 106 26.62 -2.27 -18.44
C ASP A 106 26.92 -2.87 -19.83
N LYS A 107 26.16 -2.55 -20.89
CA LYS A 107 26.35 -3.18 -22.22
C LYS A 107 26.64 -2.27 -23.40
N HIS A 108 26.66 -0.96 -23.23
CA HIS A 108 27.04 -0.03 -24.29
C HIS A 108 27.77 1.20 -23.76
N ASN A 109 29.08 1.08 -23.48
CA ASN A 109 30.11 2.01 -24.01
C ASN A 109 31.53 1.54 -23.58
N PRO A 110 32.46 1.27 -24.51
CA PRO A 110 33.88 1.12 -24.19
C PRO A 110 34.50 2.48 -23.84
N ASN A 111 35.12 2.57 -22.67
CA ASN A 111 35.99 3.65 -22.18
C ASN A 111 35.34 5.04 -22.00
N THR A 112 34.91 5.36 -20.77
CA THR A 112 35.18 6.69 -20.20
C THR A 112 35.14 6.64 -18.67
N GLU A 113 36.23 7.12 -18.07
CA GLU A 113 36.44 7.20 -16.62
C GLU A 113 35.37 8.03 -15.91
N SER A 114 34.80 7.49 -14.83
CA SER A 114 34.32 8.30 -13.70
C SER A 114 34.50 7.55 -12.38
N SER A 115 35.74 7.10 -12.16
CA SER A 115 36.25 6.64 -10.86
C SER A 115 36.62 7.83 -9.95
N PHE A 116 35.75 8.84 -9.84
CA PHE A 116 36.05 10.06 -9.11
C PHE A 116 34.85 10.55 -8.29
N GLY A 117 34.61 9.90 -7.15
CA GLY A 117 33.61 10.37 -6.18
C GLY A 117 33.61 9.59 -4.87
N PHE A 118 33.72 8.26 -4.92
CA PHE A 118 33.57 7.43 -3.71
C PHE A 118 34.85 7.26 -2.89
N LYS A 119 36.03 7.24 -3.52
CA LYS A 119 37.30 7.09 -2.78
C LYS A 119 37.64 8.32 -1.92
N HIS A 120 37.31 9.52 -2.38
CA HIS A 120 37.52 10.75 -1.62
C HIS A 120 36.56 10.85 -0.42
N LEU A 121 35.31 10.39 -0.55
CA LEU A 121 34.33 10.46 0.54
C LEU A 121 34.73 9.58 1.74
N ILE A 122 35.24 8.37 1.47
CA ILE A 122 35.68 7.44 2.52
C ILE A 122 36.91 8.00 3.25
N SER A 123 37.86 8.61 2.52
CA SER A 123 39.04 9.23 3.12
C SER A 123 38.68 10.39 4.06
N TYR A 124 37.72 11.23 3.66
CA TYR A 124 37.24 12.33 4.51
C TYR A 124 36.53 11.86 5.79
N ILE A 125 35.71 10.80 5.70
CA ILE A 125 35.02 10.24 6.88
C ILE A 125 36.04 9.68 7.89
N VAL A 126 37.09 9.01 7.42
CA VAL A 126 38.14 8.47 8.30
C VAL A 126 38.91 9.61 9.00
N LEU A 127 39.23 10.69 8.29
CA LEU A 127 39.88 11.87 8.86
C LEU A 127 39.01 12.56 9.93
N ILE A 128 37.71 12.72 9.69
CA ILE A 128 36.78 13.35 10.65
C ILE A 128 36.68 12.51 11.93
N ILE A 129 36.55 11.19 11.82
CA ILE A 129 36.50 10.30 12.98
C ILE A 129 37.81 10.39 13.78
N TRP A 130 38.96 10.43 13.11
CA TRP A 130 40.26 10.51 13.78
C TRP A 130 40.44 11.84 14.56
N VAL A 131 39.99 12.95 14.00
CA VAL A 131 40.00 14.26 14.66
C VAL A 131 39.08 14.28 15.90
N ILE A 132 37.89 13.69 15.82
CA ILE A 132 36.95 13.61 16.95
C ILE A 132 37.56 12.81 18.11
N TRP A 133 38.26 11.71 17.81
CA TRP A 133 38.95 10.90 18.82
C TRP A 133 40.10 11.67 19.49
N MET A 134 40.90 12.42 18.72
CA MET A 134 41.96 13.27 19.26
C MET A 134 41.42 14.35 20.21
N VAL A 135 40.34 15.05 19.83
CA VAL A 135 39.76 16.13 20.64
C VAL A 135 39.10 15.59 21.91
N SER A 136 38.44 14.43 21.82
CA SER A 136 37.79 13.80 22.99
C SER A 136 38.79 13.16 23.97
N GLY A 137 40.00 12.82 23.51
CA GLY A 137 41.08 12.31 24.35
C GLY A 137 41.82 13.38 25.14
N ILE A 138 41.77 14.64 24.71
CA ILE A 138 42.43 15.79 25.37
C ILE A 138 41.54 16.41 26.47
N LEU A 139 40.24 16.14 26.44
CA LEU A 139 39.26 16.66 27.42
C LEU A 139 39.05 15.77 28.66
N ARG A 140 39.96 14.83 28.90
CA ARG A 140 39.92 13.90 30.03
C ARG A 140 41.14 14.05 30.92
#